data_AF-A0A4S4EKD6-F1
#
_entry.id   AF-A0A4S4EKD6-F1
#
_cell.length_a   1.000
_cell.length_b   1.000
_cell.length_c   1.000
_cell.angle_alpha   90.00
_cell.angle_beta   90.00
_cell.angle_gamma   90.00
#
_symmetry.space_group_name_H-M   'P 1'
#
loop_
_entity.id
_entity.type
_entity.pdbx_description
1 polymer ?
#
loop_
_entity_poly.entity_id
_entity_poly.type
_entity_poly.pdbx_seq_one_letter_code
_entity_poly.pdbx_strand_id
1 'polypeptide(L)'
;MATSTTIAAAAAAAATTTRRLRAFKRWMKSQNIDCSDALNLIDHAKEGISVRTLCDLHEGDLVATIPKHSCLTIKTSGARNLIETAGLEGYLGLSVALMYEKGLGHQSPWFGYLQLLPENECIPMLWSLEEVDSLLLGTELHKIVKEDKALIYEDWEECIQPLLASAPVELNPDFFGVEQYLAAKSLIASRSFQIDDYYGFGMVPLADLFNHKTGAEDVHFTSISSHLAPEDDAEDNHESLRHRVCPGNGTKSHALALSFSSLPIPHNCSCLPPQHPKKPVTQPTKPTAPLHHPTRADSPTTPHHPTPPHQR
;
A
#
# COMPACT_ATOMS: atom_id res chain seq x y z
N MET A 1 -13.68 6.27 -35.40
CA MET A 1 -14.48 6.33 -34.16
C MET A 1 -13.73 5.84 -32.91
N ALA A 2 -12.81 4.87 -33.00
CA ALA A 2 -12.02 4.41 -31.83
C ALA A 2 -11.06 5.46 -31.24
N THR A 3 -10.56 6.41 -32.04
CA THR A 3 -9.60 7.44 -31.60
C THR A 3 -10.24 8.56 -30.76
N SER A 4 -11.50 8.95 -31.05
CA SER A 4 -12.21 9.98 -30.27
C SER A 4 -12.60 9.49 -28.87
N THR A 5 -12.96 8.21 -28.73
CA THR A 5 -13.35 7.63 -27.44
C THR A 5 -12.17 7.58 -26.46
N THR A 6 -10.96 7.27 -26.95
CA THR A 6 -9.75 7.21 -26.12
C THR A 6 -9.30 8.59 -25.62
N ILE A 7 -9.41 9.63 -26.45
CA ILE A 7 -9.06 11.01 -26.07
C ILE A 7 -10.03 11.53 -24.99
N ALA A 8 -11.32 11.27 -25.14
CA ALA A 8 -12.33 11.68 -24.16
C ALA A 8 -12.15 10.97 -22.81
N ALA A 9 -11.84 9.67 -22.80
CA ALA A 9 -11.56 8.91 -21.58
C ALA A 9 -10.31 9.42 -20.85
N ALA A 10 -9.23 9.72 -21.57
CA ALA A 10 -8.01 10.28 -20.99
C ALA A 10 -8.23 11.67 -20.39
N ALA A 11 -9.00 12.54 -21.06
CA ALA A 11 -9.35 13.86 -20.55
C ALA A 11 -10.24 13.78 -19.29
N ALA A 12 -11.21 12.85 -19.25
CA ALA A 12 -12.05 12.63 -18.08
C ALA A 12 -11.25 12.08 -16.88
N ALA A 13 -10.30 11.16 -17.12
CA ALA A 13 -9.39 10.67 -16.09
C ALA A 13 -8.52 11.80 -15.53
N ALA A 14 -7.88 12.60 -16.39
CA ALA A 14 -7.07 13.75 -15.97
C ALA A 14 -7.88 14.80 -15.19
N ALA A 15 -9.12 15.09 -15.61
CA ALA A 15 -10.02 15.99 -14.89
C ALA A 15 -10.39 15.44 -13.50
N THR A 16 -10.60 14.13 -13.39
CA THR A 16 -10.95 13.45 -12.12
C THR A 16 -9.76 13.41 -11.17
N THR A 17 -8.57 13.07 -11.66
CA THR A 17 -7.27 13.15 -10.97
C THR A 17 -7.07 14.54 -10.36
N THR A 18 -7.24 15.59 -11.17
CA THR A 18 -7.08 16.97 -10.69
C THR A 18 -8.17 17.36 -9.68
N ARG A 19 -9.36 16.75 -9.74
CA ARG A 19 -10.48 17.04 -8.83
C ARG A 19 -10.27 16.43 -7.44
N ARG A 20 -9.89 15.15 -7.35
CA ARG A 20 -9.68 14.49 -6.06
C ARG A 20 -8.50 15.10 -5.30
N LEU A 21 -7.43 15.45 -6.00
CA LEU A 21 -6.29 16.11 -5.36
C LEU A 21 -6.64 17.52 -4.85
N ARG A 22 -7.45 18.28 -5.61
CA ARG A 22 -8.00 19.57 -5.13
C ARG A 22 -8.90 19.40 -3.92
N ALA A 23 -9.69 18.33 -3.86
CA ALA A 23 -10.53 18.01 -2.70
C ALA A 23 -9.66 17.69 -1.48
N PHE A 24 -8.62 16.87 -1.65
CA PHE A 24 -7.68 16.55 -0.58
C PHE A 24 -6.94 17.78 -0.05
N LYS A 25 -6.43 18.66 -0.93
CA LYS A 25 -5.77 19.90 -0.49
C LYS A 25 -6.71 20.81 0.31
N ARG A 26 -8.00 20.90 -0.06
CA ARG A 26 -8.99 21.64 0.74
C ARG A 26 -9.27 20.95 2.07
N TRP A 27 -9.35 19.62 2.06
CA TRP A 27 -9.56 18.82 3.24
C TRP A 27 -8.41 18.95 4.24
N MET A 28 -7.15 18.87 3.79
CA MET A 28 -5.97 19.11 4.63
C MET A 28 -6.05 20.46 5.35
N LYS A 29 -6.38 21.54 4.63
CA LYS A 29 -6.58 22.87 5.22
C LYS A 29 -7.68 22.88 6.28
N SER A 30 -8.79 22.17 6.04
CA SER A 30 -9.88 22.07 7.01
C SER A 30 -9.53 21.26 8.26
N GLN A 31 -8.53 20.38 8.17
CA GLN A 31 -8.01 19.55 9.27
C GLN A 31 -6.77 20.16 9.93
N ASN A 32 -6.41 21.40 9.59
CA ASN A 32 -5.20 22.08 10.06
C ASN A 32 -3.90 21.30 9.78
N ILE A 33 -3.88 20.50 8.70
CA ILE A 33 -2.65 19.90 8.20
C ILE A 33 -1.89 20.98 7.43
N ASP A 34 -0.74 21.35 7.97
CA ASP A 34 0.18 22.30 7.34
C ASP A 34 1.19 21.55 6.49
N CYS A 35 1.34 21.96 5.23
CA CYS A 35 2.15 21.27 4.24
C CYS A 35 2.99 22.32 3.52
N SER A 36 4.30 22.13 3.52
CA SER A 36 5.26 23.07 2.94
C SER A 36 4.97 23.32 1.46
N ASP A 37 5.05 24.59 1.06
CA ASP A 37 4.95 24.98 -0.36
C ASP A 37 6.09 24.41 -1.21
N ALA A 38 7.14 23.86 -0.59
CA ALA A 38 8.18 23.09 -1.26
C ALA A 38 7.65 21.76 -1.83
N LEU A 39 6.49 21.27 -1.38
CA LEU A 39 5.93 20.00 -1.83
C LEU A 39 4.88 20.18 -2.92
N ASN A 40 5.00 19.37 -3.97
CA ASN A 40 4.00 19.22 -5.01
C ASN A 40 3.48 17.79 -5.05
N LEU A 41 2.19 17.64 -4.77
CA LEU A 41 1.47 16.39 -4.94
C LEU A 41 1.06 16.23 -6.40
N ILE A 42 1.37 15.07 -6.98
CA ILE A 42 1.03 14.72 -8.36
C ILE A 42 0.25 13.42 -8.33
N ASP A 43 -0.93 13.44 -8.90
CA ASP A 43 -1.81 12.28 -9.00
C ASP A 43 -1.65 11.63 -10.38
N HIS A 44 -1.22 10.38 -10.40
CA HIS A 44 -1.06 9.55 -11.58
C HIS A 44 -2.25 8.59 -11.66
N ALA A 45 -2.94 8.57 -12.79
CA ALA A 45 -4.16 7.77 -12.96
C ALA A 45 -3.98 6.26 -12.68
N LYS A 46 -2.75 5.73 -12.78
CA LYS A 46 -2.44 4.30 -12.56
C LYS A 46 -1.52 4.03 -11.36
N GLU A 47 -0.59 4.93 -11.10
CA GLU A 47 0.46 4.74 -10.09
C GLU A 47 0.10 5.37 -8.73
N GLY A 48 -1.08 5.99 -8.63
CA GLY A 48 -1.51 6.69 -7.42
C GLY A 48 -0.86 8.06 -7.29
N ILE A 49 -0.73 8.53 -6.05
CA ILE A 49 -0.22 9.88 -5.78
C ILE A 49 1.26 9.79 -5.42
N SER A 50 2.02 10.73 -5.96
CA SER A 50 3.43 10.91 -5.66
C SER A 50 3.67 12.30 -5.09
N VAL A 51 4.62 12.41 -4.17
CA VAL A 51 5.13 13.69 -3.66
C VAL A 51 6.42 14.02 -4.41
N ARG A 52 6.57 15.28 -4.85
CA ARG A 52 7.82 15.81 -5.40
C ARG A 52 8.18 17.12 -4.74
N THR A 53 9.46 17.40 -4.62
CA THR A 53 9.94 18.71 -4.18
C THR A 53 9.97 19.69 -5.35
N LEU A 54 9.69 20.97 -5.07
CA LEU A 54 9.77 22.09 -6.01
C LEU A 54 11.07 22.87 -5.87
N CYS A 55 11.78 22.66 -4.77
CA CYS A 55 13.09 23.21 -4.47
C CYS A 55 13.93 22.17 -3.72
N ASP A 56 15.20 22.49 -3.53
CA ASP A 56 16.08 21.67 -2.70
C ASP A 56 15.60 21.73 -1.24
N LEU A 57 15.55 20.56 -0.60
CA LEU A 57 15.32 20.41 0.82
C LEU A 57 16.61 19.91 1.47
N HIS A 58 16.88 20.43 2.66
CA HIS A 58 17.99 20.01 3.50
C HIS A 58 17.47 19.04 4.55
N GLU A 59 18.37 18.18 5.04
CA GLU A 59 18.04 17.29 6.15
C GLU A 59 17.55 18.08 7.37
N GLY A 60 16.45 17.63 7.95
CA GLY A 60 15.78 18.32 9.06
C GLY A 60 14.81 19.42 8.64
N ASP A 61 14.68 19.75 7.35
CA ASP A 61 13.66 20.69 6.89
C ASP A 61 12.26 20.15 7.20
N LEU A 62 11.46 20.95 7.92
CA LEU A 62 10.07 20.62 8.21
C LEU A 62 9.23 20.69 6.92
N VAL A 63 8.69 19.55 6.51
CA VAL A 63 7.90 19.45 5.27
C VAL A 63 6.39 19.45 5.52
N ALA A 64 5.95 19.02 6.70
CA ALA A 64 4.55 19.11 7.10
C ALA A 64 4.36 18.97 8.62
N THR A 65 3.27 19.56 9.12
CA THR A 65 2.74 19.36 10.47
C THR A 65 1.33 18.80 10.40
N ILE A 66 1.11 17.63 11.01
CA ILE A 66 -0.15 16.88 10.94
C ILE A 66 -0.75 16.76 12.34
N PRO A 67 -1.90 17.39 12.63
CA PRO A 67 -2.57 17.22 13.91
C PRO A 67 -2.98 15.75 14.13
N LYS A 68 -2.71 15.19 15.31
CA LYS A 68 -2.99 13.77 15.62
C LYS A 68 -4.47 13.41 15.50
N HIS A 69 -5.37 14.37 15.75
CA HIS A 69 -6.81 14.17 15.59
C HIS A 69 -7.26 14.04 14.12
N SER A 70 -6.43 14.51 13.17
CA SER A 70 -6.69 14.37 11.73
C SER A 70 -6.28 12.99 11.19
N CYS A 71 -5.47 12.23 11.94
CA CYS A 71 -5.14 10.85 11.61
C CYS A 71 -6.37 9.96 11.78
N LEU A 72 -6.49 8.92 10.96
CA LEU A 72 -7.53 7.90 11.14
C LEU A 72 -6.99 6.78 12.03
N THR A 73 -7.53 6.68 13.24
CA THR A 73 -7.18 5.70 14.27
C THR A 73 -8.45 5.12 14.87
N ILE A 74 -8.33 4.06 15.68
CA ILE A 74 -9.46 3.58 16.50
C ILE A 74 -10.04 4.71 17.34
N LYS A 75 -9.17 5.53 17.94
CA LYS A 75 -9.61 6.65 18.76
C LYS A 75 -10.30 7.70 17.89
N THR A 76 -9.77 8.13 16.75
CA THR A 76 -10.40 9.25 16.04
C THR A 76 -11.69 8.85 15.31
N SER A 77 -11.84 7.59 14.89
CA SER A 77 -12.99 7.12 14.11
C SER A 77 -14.34 7.22 14.85
N GLY A 78 -15.41 7.42 14.08
CA GLY A 78 -16.79 7.31 14.57
C GLY A 78 -17.16 5.91 15.06
N ALA A 79 -16.42 4.87 14.65
CA ALA A 79 -16.61 3.49 15.11
C ALA A 79 -15.94 3.19 16.47
N ARG A 80 -15.29 4.17 17.12
CA ARG A 80 -14.54 3.95 18.38
C ARG A 80 -15.32 3.10 19.40
N ASN A 81 -16.54 3.52 19.72
CA ASN A 81 -17.34 2.85 20.76
C ASN A 81 -17.67 1.41 20.38
N LEU A 82 -17.96 1.13 19.11
CA LEU A 82 -18.22 -0.22 18.61
C LEU A 82 -16.97 -1.10 18.77
N ILE A 83 -15.83 -0.60 18.31
CA ILE A 83 -14.53 -1.28 18.35
C ILE A 83 -14.12 -1.59 19.80
N GLU A 84 -14.19 -0.58 20.68
CA GLU A 84 -13.83 -0.74 22.10
C GLU A 84 -14.79 -1.67 22.84
N THR A 85 -16.10 -1.62 22.56
CA THR A 85 -17.08 -2.53 23.18
C THR A 85 -16.86 -3.97 22.74
N ALA A 86 -16.45 -4.19 21.49
CA ALA A 86 -16.09 -5.50 20.98
C ALA A 86 -14.70 -5.98 21.45
N GLY A 87 -13.94 -5.16 22.18
CA GLY A 87 -12.60 -5.50 22.65
C GLY A 87 -11.56 -5.60 21.53
N LEU A 88 -11.80 -4.95 20.38
CA LEU A 88 -10.89 -4.98 19.24
C LEU A 88 -9.80 -3.91 19.38
N GLU A 89 -8.56 -4.31 19.21
CA GLU A 89 -7.39 -3.43 19.35
C GLU A 89 -6.41 -3.59 18.18
N GLY A 90 -5.33 -2.80 18.18
CA GLY A 90 -4.27 -2.88 17.19
C GLY A 90 -4.75 -2.77 15.74
N TYR A 91 -4.16 -3.57 14.84
CA TYR A 91 -4.52 -3.58 13.43
C TYR A 91 -5.91 -4.17 13.14
N LEU A 92 -6.43 -5.02 14.02
CA LEU A 92 -7.78 -5.57 13.88
C LEU A 92 -8.82 -4.47 14.08
N GLY A 93 -8.72 -3.72 15.18
CA GLY A 93 -9.58 -2.56 15.42
C GLY A 93 -9.38 -1.44 14.39
N LEU A 94 -8.14 -1.18 13.96
CA LEU A 94 -7.87 -0.18 12.92
C LEU A 94 -8.50 -0.55 11.57
N SER A 95 -8.52 -1.85 11.23
CA SER A 95 -9.22 -2.34 10.03
C SER A 95 -10.71 -2.00 10.07
N VAL A 96 -11.37 -2.25 11.21
CA VAL A 96 -12.78 -1.90 11.40
C VAL A 96 -13.02 -0.39 11.29
N ALA A 97 -12.14 0.42 11.88
CA ALA A 97 -12.22 1.88 11.76
C ALA A 97 -12.12 2.33 10.28
N LEU A 98 -11.17 1.78 9.52
CA LEU A 98 -11.01 2.10 8.11
C LEU A 98 -12.21 1.65 7.26
N MET A 99 -12.71 0.44 7.48
CA MET A 99 -13.88 -0.10 6.79
C MET A 99 -15.13 0.74 7.07
N TYR A 100 -15.35 1.11 8.33
CA TYR A 100 -16.46 1.97 8.74
C TYR A 100 -16.41 3.34 8.05
N GLU A 101 -15.27 4.02 8.11
CA GLU A 101 -15.12 5.34 7.50
C GLU A 101 -15.22 5.29 5.96
N LYS A 102 -14.70 4.23 5.31
CA LYS A 102 -14.93 4.01 3.86
C LYS A 102 -16.42 3.83 3.57
N GLY A 103 -17.15 3.08 4.40
CA GLY A 103 -18.58 2.83 4.24
C GLY A 103 -19.48 4.05 4.37
N LEU A 104 -19.06 5.07 5.12
CA LEU A 104 -19.76 6.35 5.23
C LEU A 104 -19.65 7.22 3.97
N GLY A 105 -18.67 6.97 3.11
CA GLY A 105 -18.41 7.77 1.91
C GLY A 105 -18.29 9.25 2.25
N HIS A 106 -19.10 10.10 1.62
CA HIS A 106 -19.07 11.56 1.79
C HIS A 106 -19.40 12.04 3.21
N GLN A 107 -20.00 11.19 4.05
CA GLN A 107 -20.31 11.50 5.44
C GLN A 107 -19.10 11.29 6.36
N SER A 108 -18.05 10.58 5.91
CA SER A 108 -16.83 10.41 6.69
C SER A 108 -16.07 11.74 6.81
N PRO A 109 -15.61 12.11 8.01
CA PRO A 109 -14.68 13.21 8.20
C PRO A 109 -13.40 13.04 7.38
N TRP A 110 -13.02 11.81 7.01
CA TRP A 110 -11.83 11.49 6.22
C TRP A 110 -12.09 11.33 4.72
N PHE A 111 -13.29 11.61 4.21
CA PHE A 111 -13.60 11.39 2.79
C PHE A 111 -12.64 12.08 1.82
N GLY A 112 -12.14 13.28 2.19
CA GLY A 112 -11.13 14.02 1.43
C GLY A 112 -9.82 13.26 1.23
N TYR A 113 -9.43 12.46 2.23
CA TYR A 113 -8.25 11.61 2.25
C TYR A 113 -8.54 10.22 1.67
N LEU A 114 -9.61 9.55 2.11
CA LEU A 114 -9.92 8.17 1.71
C LEU A 114 -10.13 8.01 0.20
N GLN A 115 -10.64 9.04 -0.49
CA GLN A 115 -10.81 9.01 -1.95
C GLN A 115 -9.48 9.00 -2.74
N LEU A 116 -8.36 9.23 -2.07
CA LEU A 116 -7.03 9.17 -2.66
C LEU A 116 -6.42 7.77 -2.60
N LEU A 117 -6.82 6.98 -1.61
CA LEU A 117 -6.29 5.65 -1.41
C LEU A 117 -6.65 4.75 -2.59
N PRO A 118 -5.77 3.82 -2.99
CA PRO A 118 -6.18 2.74 -3.86
C PRO A 118 -7.22 1.85 -3.14
N GLU A 119 -7.88 0.98 -3.89
CA GLU A 119 -8.81 0.04 -3.26
C GLU A 119 -8.09 -0.87 -2.27
N ASN A 120 -6.92 -1.37 -2.69
CA ASN A 120 -6.01 -2.21 -1.93
C ASN A 120 -4.57 -2.02 -2.41
N GLU A 121 -3.61 -2.53 -1.64
CA GLU A 121 -2.19 -2.58 -2.02
C GLU A 121 -1.83 -3.95 -2.60
N CYS A 122 -0.87 -3.98 -3.52
CA CYS A 122 -0.41 -5.22 -4.13
C CYS A 122 0.53 -5.97 -3.19
N ILE A 123 -0.04 -6.73 -2.25
CA ILE A 123 0.70 -7.58 -1.31
C ILE A 123 0.36 -9.06 -1.52
N PRO A 124 1.30 -10.00 -1.24
CA PRO A 124 1.07 -11.44 -1.42
C PRO A 124 -0.17 -11.99 -0.71
N MET A 125 -0.56 -11.33 0.38
CA MET A 125 -1.74 -11.64 1.17
C MET A 125 -3.06 -11.48 0.41
N LEU A 126 -3.09 -10.71 -0.69
CA LEU A 126 -4.25 -10.53 -1.56
C LEU A 126 -4.21 -11.37 -2.84
N TRP A 127 -3.08 -12.04 -3.12
CA TRP A 127 -2.96 -12.89 -4.31
C TRP A 127 -3.83 -14.15 -4.20
N SER A 128 -4.28 -14.69 -5.32
CA SER A 128 -4.91 -16.01 -5.34
C SER A 128 -3.94 -17.09 -4.86
N LEU A 129 -4.46 -18.24 -4.40
CA LEU A 129 -3.61 -19.36 -4.01
C LEU A 129 -2.74 -19.86 -5.19
N GLU A 130 -3.25 -19.78 -6.42
CA GLU A 130 -2.50 -20.12 -7.64
C GLU A 130 -1.33 -19.14 -7.89
N GLU A 131 -1.53 -17.84 -7.69
CA GLU A 131 -0.45 -16.84 -7.77
C GLU A 131 0.59 -17.06 -6.68
N VAL A 132 0.17 -17.37 -5.44
CA VAL A 132 1.08 -17.72 -4.35
C VAL A 132 1.87 -18.98 -4.71
N ASP A 133 1.22 -20.01 -5.24
CA ASP A 133 1.86 -21.26 -5.69
C ASP A 133 2.79 -21.07 -6.88
N SER A 134 2.48 -20.19 -7.82
CA SER A 134 3.31 -19.99 -9.01
C SER A 134 4.47 -19.03 -8.78
N LEU A 135 4.29 -18.01 -7.94
CA LEU A 135 5.27 -16.93 -7.76
C LEU A 135 6.18 -17.13 -6.54
N LEU A 136 5.73 -17.84 -5.51
CA LEU A 136 6.48 -17.98 -4.26
C LEU A 136 7.00 -19.38 -4.00
N LEU A 137 6.65 -20.39 -4.79
CA LEU A 137 7.08 -21.76 -4.57
C LEU A 137 8.60 -21.88 -4.40
N GLY A 138 9.02 -22.54 -3.32
CA GLY A 138 10.43 -22.69 -2.96
C GLY A 138 11.00 -21.54 -2.13
N THR A 139 10.19 -20.55 -1.77
CA THR A 139 10.54 -19.52 -0.77
C THR A 139 9.86 -19.81 0.57
N GLU A 140 10.46 -19.36 1.68
CA GLU A 140 9.81 -19.42 3.00
C GLU A 140 8.47 -18.68 3.03
N LEU A 141 8.35 -17.62 2.23
CA LEU A 141 7.14 -16.80 2.13
C LEU A 141 5.94 -17.59 1.57
N HIS A 142 6.17 -18.64 0.80
CA HIS A 142 5.11 -19.49 0.22
C HIS A 142 4.21 -20.09 1.30
N LYS A 143 4.81 -20.65 2.34
CA LYS A 143 4.10 -21.27 3.45
C LYS A 143 3.46 -20.21 4.35
N ILE A 144 4.24 -19.18 4.70
CA ILE A 144 3.81 -18.08 5.58
C ILE A 144 2.55 -17.41 5.02
N VAL A 145 2.54 -17.03 3.74
CA VAL A 145 1.38 -16.34 3.14
C VAL A 145 0.11 -17.20 3.14
N LYS A 146 0.24 -18.53 3.01
CA LYS A 146 -0.92 -19.43 3.06
C LYS A 146 -1.48 -19.56 4.47
N GLU A 147 -0.61 -19.70 5.47
CA GLU A 147 -1.01 -19.79 6.87
C GLU A 147 -1.64 -18.46 7.33
N ASP A 148 -1.01 -17.33 7.01
CA ASP A 148 -1.53 -15.99 7.33
C ASP A 148 -2.90 -15.74 6.71
N LYS A 149 -3.12 -16.15 5.45
CA LYS A 149 -4.43 -16.04 4.80
C LYS A 149 -5.54 -16.74 5.57
N ALA A 150 -5.27 -17.93 6.12
CA ALA A 150 -6.25 -18.68 6.90
C ALA A 150 -6.59 -17.95 8.21
N LEU A 151 -5.56 -17.46 8.92
CA LEU A 151 -5.73 -16.69 10.15
C LEU A 151 -6.52 -15.40 9.92
N ILE A 152 -6.29 -14.73 8.79
CA ILE A 152 -7.03 -13.51 8.44
C ILE A 152 -8.51 -13.80 8.17
N TYR A 153 -8.82 -14.93 7.54
CA TYR A 153 -10.20 -15.32 7.35
C TYR A 153 -10.88 -15.62 8.69
N GLU A 154 -10.20 -16.33 9.58
CA GLU A 154 -10.66 -16.62 10.94
C GLU A 154 -10.89 -15.33 11.75
N ASP A 155 -9.94 -14.38 11.74
CA ASP A 155 -10.12 -13.05 12.34
C ASP A 155 -11.41 -12.38 11.85
N TRP A 156 -11.69 -12.45 10.55
CA TRP A 156 -12.87 -11.82 9.97
C TRP A 156 -14.16 -12.50 10.43
N GLU A 157 -14.21 -13.82 10.35
CA GLU A 157 -15.38 -14.62 10.71
C GLU A 157 -15.70 -14.50 12.21
N GLU A 158 -14.69 -14.53 13.07
CA GLU A 158 -14.86 -14.54 14.52
C GLU A 158 -15.01 -13.15 15.13
N CYS A 159 -14.34 -12.14 14.58
CA CYS A 159 -14.26 -10.81 15.22
C CYS A 159 -14.99 -9.70 14.46
N ILE A 160 -15.06 -9.75 13.13
CA ILE A 160 -15.57 -8.63 12.32
C ILE A 160 -17.00 -8.89 11.85
N GLN A 161 -17.27 -10.05 11.30
CA GLN A 161 -18.60 -10.44 10.84
C GLN A 161 -19.67 -10.32 11.94
N PRO A 162 -19.43 -10.69 13.22
CA PRO A 162 -20.42 -10.55 14.28
C PRO A 162 -20.79 -9.10 14.62
N LEU A 163 -19.95 -8.12 14.25
CA LEU A 163 -20.25 -6.70 14.44
C LEU A 163 -21.50 -6.29 13.66
N LEU A 164 -21.76 -6.88 12.49
CA LEU A 164 -22.95 -6.58 11.68
C LEU A 164 -24.26 -6.91 12.41
N ALA A 165 -24.25 -7.91 13.28
CA ALA A 165 -25.43 -8.32 14.05
C ALA A 165 -25.56 -7.58 15.39
N SER A 166 -24.44 -7.08 15.94
CA SER A 166 -24.36 -6.52 17.30
C SER A 166 -24.19 -5.01 17.34
N ALA A 167 -23.97 -4.35 16.20
CA ALA A 167 -23.68 -2.93 16.15
C ALA A 167 -24.91 -2.07 16.54
N PRO A 168 -24.76 -1.13 17.48
CA PRO A 168 -25.79 -0.14 17.80
C PRO A 168 -25.95 0.93 16.71
N VAL A 169 -24.98 1.01 15.78
CA VAL A 169 -24.99 1.91 14.62
C VAL A 169 -25.17 1.07 13.37
N GLU A 170 -25.98 1.54 12.42
CA GLU A 170 -26.20 0.87 11.14
C GLU A 170 -24.88 0.84 10.35
N LEU A 171 -24.23 -0.33 10.36
CA LEU A 171 -23.06 -0.61 9.53
C LEU A 171 -23.51 -0.90 8.11
N ASN A 172 -22.77 -0.40 7.12
CA ASN A 172 -23.01 -0.77 5.73
C ASN A 172 -22.44 -2.18 5.46
N PRO A 173 -23.28 -3.21 5.24
CA PRO A 173 -22.79 -4.58 5.06
C PRO A 173 -21.85 -4.76 3.87
N ASP A 174 -21.98 -3.92 2.84
CA ASP A 174 -21.13 -3.95 1.64
C ASP A 174 -19.67 -3.61 1.95
N PHE A 175 -19.40 -3.00 3.11
CA PHE A 175 -18.07 -2.60 3.56
C PHE A 175 -17.48 -3.53 4.62
N PHE A 176 -18.21 -4.57 5.03
CA PHE A 176 -17.82 -5.49 6.09
C PHE A 176 -17.63 -6.94 5.60
N GLY A 177 -17.57 -7.14 4.28
CA GLY A 177 -17.18 -8.42 3.68
C GLY A 177 -15.69 -8.72 3.84
N VAL A 178 -15.33 -9.99 3.63
CA VAL A 178 -13.94 -10.48 3.74
C VAL A 178 -12.98 -9.75 2.79
N GLU A 179 -13.43 -9.46 1.56
CA GLU A 179 -12.64 -8.72 0.57
C GLU A 179 -12.33 -7.29 1.03
N GLN A 180 -13.29 -6.62 1.66
CA GLN A 180 -13.10 -5.28 2.21
C GLN A 180 -12.18 -5.30 3.42
N TYR A 181 -12.24 -6.35 4.24
CA TYR A 181 -11.29 -6.53 5.34
C TYR A 181 -9.87 -6.77 4.82
N LEU A 182 -9.68 -7.66 3.83
CA LEU A 182 -8.37 -7.89 3.20
C LEU A 182 -7.82 -6.61 2.56
N ALA A 183 -8.67 -5.84 1.88
CA ALA A 183 -8.31 -4.54 1.32
C ALA A 183 -7.87 -3.55 2.42
N ALA A 184 -8.61 -3.46 3.53
CA ALA A 184 -8.24 -2.62 4.67
C ALA A 184 -6.90 -3.03 5.30
N LYS A 185 -6.69 -4.34 5.55
CA LYS A 185 -5.41 -4.85 6.06
C LYS A 185 -4.25 -4.50 5.13
N SER A 186 -4.45 -4.59 3.81
CA SER A 186 -3.40 -4.26 2.84
C SER A 186 -2.98 -2.80 2.89
N LEU A 187 -3.94 -1.89 3.03
CA LEU A 187 -3.68 -0.46 3.18
C LEU A 187 -2.95 -0.20 4.50
N ILE A 188 -3.44 -0.76 5.61
CA ILE A 188 -2.83 -0.60 6.94
C ILE A 188 -1.38 -1.12 6.94
N ALA A 189 -1.14 -2.30 6.39
CA ALA A 189 0.19 -2.91 6.32
C ALA A 189 1.20 -2.04 5.54
N SER A 190 0.74 -1.27 4.56
CA SER A 190 1.60 -0.43 3.73
C SER A 190 1.69 1.03 4.17
N ARG A 191 0.70 1.54 4.92
CA ARG A 191 0.49 2.99 5.10
C ARG A 191 0.30 3.44 6.55
N SER A 192 0.12 2.53 7.49
CA SER A 192 -0.08 2.90 8.89
C SER A 192 1.23 3.21 9.60
N PHE A 193 1.16 4.12 10.58
CA PHE A 193 2.27 4.51 11.43
C PHE A 193 1.86 4.37 12.90
N GLN A 194 2.84 4.09 13.76
CA GLN A 194 2.67 4.28 15.20
C GLN A 194 2.72 5.78 15.51
N ILE A 195 1.65 6.31 16.12
CA ILE A 195 1.51 7.74 16.41
C ILE A 195 2.05 8.07 17.80
N ASP A 196 1.50 7.41 18.82
CA ASP A 196 1.93 7.43 20.23
C ASP A 196 1.14 6.38 21.03
N ASP A 197 1.38 6.29 22.34
CA ASP A 197 0.73 5.33 23.24
C ASP A 197 -0.78 5.52 23.37
N TYR A 198 -1.30 6.71 23.07
CA TYR A 198 -2.73 7.00 23.20
C TYR A 198 -3.50 6.71 21.92
N TYR A 199 -2.97 7.15 20.78
CA TYR A 199 -3.59 6.95 19.46
C TYR A 199 -3.26 5.58 18.86
N GLY A 200 -2.17 4.95 19.30
CA GLY A 200 -1.69 3.67 18.78
C GLY A 200 -1.26 3.77 17.32
N PHE A 201 -1.63 2.76 16.53
CA PHE A 201 -1.43 2.76 15.08
C PHE A 201 -2.57 3.48 14.36
N GLY A 202 -2.24 4.15 13.26
CA GLY A 202 -3.23 4.83 12.44
C GLY A 202 -2.75 5.15 11.04
N MET A 203 -3.71 5.47 10.18
CA MET A 203 -3.43 6.04 8.87
C MET A 203 -3.14 7.53 9.05
N VAL A 204 -1.97 7.98 8.61
CA VAL A 204 -1.52 9.36 8.77
C VAL A 204 -1.60 10.07 7.41
N PRO A 205 -2.65 10.89 7.17
CA PRO A 205 -2.82 11.58 5.91
C PRO A 205 -1.59 12.40 5.56
N LEU A 206 -1.26 12.47 4.27
CA LEU A 206 -0.05 13.12 3.72
C LEU A 206 1.25 12.35 4.00
N ALA A 207 1.48 11.87 5.21
CA ALA A 207 2.66 11.07 5.56
C ALA A 207 2.73 9.77 4.74
N ASP A 208 1.58 9.11 4.57
CA ASP A 208 1.46 7.87 3.82
C ASP A 208 1.53 8.01 2.29
N LEU A 209 1.68 9.24 1.78
CA LEU A 209 1.90 9.51 0.35
C LEU A 209 3.38 9.52 -0.03
N PHE A 210 4.28 9.56 0.96
CA PHE A 210 5.71 9.46 0.71
C PHE A 210 6.06 8.01 0.40
N ASN A 211 6.47 7.76 -0.84
CA ASN A 211 6.83 6.43 -1.28
C ASN A 211 8.13 5.98 -0.60
N HIS A 212 8.13 4.78 -0.04
CA HIS A 212 9.35 4.15 0.44
C HIS A 212 10.19 3.68 -0.77
N LYS A 213 11.38 4.26 -0.98
CA LYS A 213 12.39 3.66 -1.85
C LYS A 213 13.24 2.72 -1.00
N THR A 214 13.28 1.44 -1.37
CA THR A 214 14.16 0.47 -0.72
C THR A 214 15.61 0.98 -0.69
N GLY A 215 16.12 1.25 0.53
CA GLY A 215 17.48 1.70 0.77
C GLY A 215 17.64 3.12 1.35
N ALA A 216 16.57 3.92 1.42
CA ALA A 216 16.57 5.21 2.13
C ALA A 216 15.16 5.65 2.53
N GLU A 217 15.02 6.25 3.71
CA GLU A 217 13.83 7.02 4.09
C GLU A 217 13.92 8.43 3.47
N ASP A 218 12.92 8.84 2.69
CA ASP A 218 12.85 10.20 2.12
C ASP A 218 12.31 11.22 3.14
N VAL A 219 11.59 10.76 4.17
CA VAL A 219 11.07 11.59 5.26
C VAL A 219 11.12 10.85 6.60
N HIS A 220 11.45 11.59 7.66
CA HIS A 220 11.44 11.13 9.04
C HIS A 220 10.23 11.68 9.79
N PHE A 221 9.57 10.82 10.55
CA PHE A 221 8.34 11.12 11.29
C PHE A 221 8.65 11.27 12.78
N THR A 222 8.38 12.43 13.35
CA THR A 222 8.62 12.69 14.78
C THR A 222 7.35 13.13 15.49
N SER A 223 7.10 12.50 16.64
CA SER A 223 6.17 13.05 17.62
C SER A 223 6.91 14.18 18.32
N ILE A 224 6.48 15.42 18.09
CA ILE A 224 6.94 16.54 18.92
C ILE A 224 6.53 16.16 20.34
N SER A 225 7.40 16.16 21.35
CA SER A 225 6.97 15.97 22.74
C SER A 225 7.73 16.96 23.63
N SER A 226 7.00 17.68 24.47
CA SER A 226 7.54 18.72 25.34
C SER A 226 7.98 18.11 26.68
N HIS A 227 9.05 17.32 26.70
CA HIS A 227 9.68 16.87 27.95
C HIS A 227 11.22 16.87 27.88
N LEU A 228 11.84 17.67 28.75
CA LEU A 228 13.22 17.54 29.22
C LEU A 228 13.18 17.42 30.75
N ALA A 229 13.95 16.50 31.31
CA ALA A 229 14.55 16.64 32.63
C ALA A 229 16.04 16.28 32.49
N PRO A 230 16.98 17.06 33.05
CA PRO A 230 18.39 16.70 33.05
C PRO A 230 18.65 15.74 34.21
N GLU A 231 19.15 14.55 33.93
CA GLU A 231 19.96 13.82 34.91
C GLU A 231 21.41 14.26 34.71
N ASP A 232 21.92 14.94 35.73
CA ASP A 232 23.32 15.29 35.90
C ASP A 232 24.03 14.03 36.41
N ASP A 233 25.00 13.51 35.66
CA ASP A 233 26.20 12.82 36.18
C ASP A 233 27.18 12.47 35.03
N ALA A 234 28.18 13.36 34.89
CA ALA A 234 29.59 13.18 34.48
C ALA A 234 30.03 12.28 33.29
N GLU A 235 30.65 12.96 32.31
CA GLU A 235 31.79 12.61 31.42
C GLU A 235 31.73 11.34 30.52
N ASP A 236 31.57 11.53 29.19
CA ASP A 236 32.66 11.33 28.20
C ASP A 236 32.28 11.90 26.81
N ASN A 237 33.32 12.26 26.05
CA ASN A 237 33.41 12.96 24.76
C ASN A 237 32.46 12.50 23.62
N HIS A 238 31.70 13.44 23.02
CA HIS A 238 31.72 13.69 21.56
C HIS A 238 30.99 15.00 21.18
N GLU A 239 31.55 15.77 20.25
CA GLU A 239 30.96 17.00 19.70
C GLU A 239 29.54 16.75 19.16
N SER A 240 28.55 17.48 19.69
CA SER A 240 27.24 17.65 19.05
C SER A 240 26.78 19.11 19.12
N LEU A 241 26.22 19.54 18.00
CA LEU A 241 25.92 20.91 17.62
C LEU A 241 24.78 21.49 18.49
N ARG A 242 25.12 22.46 19.34
CA ARG A 242 24.20 23.13 20.27
C ARG A 242 23.11 23.91 19.54
N HIS A 243 21.86 23.44 19.59
CA HIS A 243 20.68 24.28 19.29
C HIS A 243 19.99 24.69 20.60
N ARG A 244 19.78 26.00 20.74
CA ARG A 244 19.37 26.70 21.95
C ARG A 244 17.84 26.86 21.92
N VAL A 245 17.11 26.34 22.92
CA VAL A 245 15.65 26.57 23.04
C VAL A 245 15.27 26.88 24.50
N CYS A 246 14.37 27.85 24.67
CA CYS A 246 13.91 28.44 25.93
C CYS A 246 12.79 27.60 26.62
N PRO A 247 12.62 27.68 27.95
CA PRO A 247 11.75 26.78 28.71
C PRO A 247 10.29 27.29 28.83
N GLY A 248 9.33 26.35 28.79
CA GLY A 248 7.92 26.57 29.11
C GLY A 248 7.18 25.24 29.36
N ASN A 249 6.37 25.19 30.43
CA ASN A 249 5.77 24.00 31.04
C ASN A 249 4.78 23.19 30.16
N GLY A 250 4.95 21.86 30.21
CA GLY A 250 3.91 20.81 30.21
C GLY A 250 2.66 20.97 29.33
N THR A 251 2.75 20.53 28.07
CA THR A 251 1.57 20.17 27.26
C THR A 251 1.86 18.91 26.44
N LYS A 252 0.90 17.98 26.41
CA LYS A 252 0.89 16.84 25.47
C LYS A 252 0.92 17.40 24.06
N SER A 253 1.81 16.91 23.23
CA SER A 253 1.91 17.43 21.89
C SER A 253 0.81 16.89 20.98
N HIS A 254 0.12 17.80 20.31
CA HIS A 254 -1.10 17.53 19.55
C HIS A 254 -0.85 17.26 18.05
N ALA A 255 0.41 17.30 17.60
CA ALA A 255 0.76 17.20 16.20
C ALA A 255 2.02 16.35 15.97
N LEU A 256 2.15 15.90 14.73
CA LEU A 256 3.24 15.12 14.18
C LEU A 256 4.02 16.01 13.21
N ALA A 257 5.35 15.97 13.29
CA ALA A 257 6.22 16.66 12.35
C ALA A 257 6.82 15.65 11.36
N LEU A 258 6.68 15.96 10.07
CA LEU A 258 7.40 15.28 9.00
C LEU A 258 8.59 16.15 8.61
N SER A 259 9.80 15.60 8.72
CA SER A 259 11.04 16.27 8.32
C SER A 259 11.70 15.53 7.17
N PHE A 260 12.41 16.23 6.29
CA PHE A 260 13.18 15.59 5.23
C PHE A 260 14.40 14.84 5.79
N SER A 261 14.64 13.62 5.32
CA SER A 261 15.79 12.80 5.69
C SER A 261 16.67 12.52 4.46
N SER A 262 17.98 12.58 4.63
CA SER A 262 18.94 12.31 3.55
C SER A 262 20.09 11.45 4.07
N LEU A 263 20.08 10.14 3.81
CA LEU A 263 21.21 9.26 4.09
C LEU A 263 21.55 8.35 2.89
N PRO A 264 22.83 7.95 2.74
CA PRO A 264 23.38 7.46 1.48
C PRO A 264 22.95 6.03 1.14
N ILE A 265 22.82 5.81 -0.16
CA ILE A 265 22.39 4.59 -0.84
C ILE A 265 23.35 3.41 -0.57
N PRO A 266 22.89 2.29 0.00
CA PRO A 266 23.47 0.99 -0.31
C PRO A 266 22.90 0.48 -1.64
N HIS A 267 23.78 0.05 -2.54
CA HIS A 267 23.40 -0.55 -3.81
C HIS A 267 22.55 -1.80 -3.59
N ASN A 268 21.51 -1.94 -4.43
CA ASN A 268 20.51 -3.01 -4.51
C ASN A 268 19.38 -3.00 -3.48
N CYS A 269 18.22 -2.49 -3.91
CA CYS A 269 16.96 -3.25 -3.91
C CYS A 269 15.92 -2.50 -4.76
N SER A 270 15.58 -3.05 -5.93
CA SER A 270 14.50 -2.55 -6.79
C SER A 270 13.33 -3.52 -6.73
N CYS A 271 12.20 -3.09 -6.14
CA CYS A 271 10.92 -3.72 -6.39
C CYS A 271 10.46 -3.29 -7.80
N LEU A 272 10.81 -4.07 -8.81
CA LEU A 272 10.23 -3.92 -10.15
C LEU A 272 8.87 -4.64 -10.19
N PRO A 273 7.84 -4.04 -10.81
CA PRO A 273 6.62 -4.76 -11.10
C PRO A 273 6.92 -5.95 -12.02
N PRO A 274 6.23 -7.10 -11.87
CA PRO A 274 6.45 -8.27 -12.71
C PRO A 274 6.18 -7.91 -14.17
N GLN A 275 7.23 -7.91 -14.99
CA GLN A 275 7.04 -7.90 -16.44
C GLN A 275 6.46 -9.26 -16.83
N HIS A 276 5.39 -9.24 -17.62
CA HIS A 276 4.82 -10.43 -18.25
C HIS A 276 5.94 -11.32 -18.82
N PRO A 277 5.85 -12.66 -18.67
CA PRO A 277 6.84 -13.56 -19.21
C PRO A 277 6.98 -13.30 -20.71
N LYS A 278 8.17 -12.85 -21.13
CA LYS A 278 8.52 -12.73 -22.54
C LYS A 278 8.32 -14.10 -23.18
N LYS A 279 7.43 -14.18 -24.16
CA LYS A 279 7.28 -15.37 -25.02
C LYS A 279 8.68 -15.77 -25.52
N PRO A 280 9.04 -17.06 -25.49
CA PRO A 280 10.33 -17.50 -26.01
C PRO A 280 10.45 -17.11 -27.48
N VAL A 281 11.50 -16.34 -27.79
CA VAL A 281 11.90 -16.00 -29.15
C VAL A 281 12.39 -17.28 -29.81
N THR A 282 11.61 -17.82 -30.75
CA THR A 282 12.05 -18.87 -31.66
C THR A 282 13.16 -18.30 -32.53
N GLN A 283 14.38 -18.82 -32.35
CA GLN A 283 15.49 -18.52 -33.26
C GLN A 283 15.22 -19.15 -34.64
N PRO A 284 15.40 -18.42 -35.75
CA PRO A 284 15.29 -19.00 -37.07
C PRO A 284 16.50 -19.91 -37.34
N THR A 285 16.22 -21.18 -37.64
CA THR A 285 17.20 -22.17 -38.09
C THR A 285 17.84 -21.74 -39.41
N LYS A 286 19.18 -21.71 -39.42
CA LYS A 286 20.03 -21.38 -40.57
C LYS A 286 19.91 -22.49 -41.65
N PRO A 287 19.79 -22.16 -42.96
CA PRO A 287 19.71 -23.18 -44.00
C PRO A 287 21.09 -23.77 -44.31
N THR A 288 21.20 -25.09 -44.29
CA THR A 288 22.37 -25.85 -44.76
C THR A 288 22.20 -26.14 -46.26
N ALA A 289 23.20 -25.79 -47.05
CA ALA A 289 23.25 -26.02 -48.49
C ALA A 289 23.45 -27.52 -48.84
N PRO A 290 22.96 -28.00 -50.00
CA PRO A 290 22.96 -29.41 -50.35
C PRO A 290 24.25 -29.85 -51.07
N LEU A 291 24.72 -31.08 -50.77
CA LEU A 291 25.69 -31.82 -51.58
C LEU A 291 24.99 -32.72 -52.61
N HIS A 292 25.60 -32.79 -53.79
CA HIS A 292 25.20 -33.49 -55.01
C HIS A 292 25.16 -35.03 -54.91
N HIS A 293 24.04 -35.63 -55.34
CA HIS A 293 23.82 -36.71 -56.36
C HIS A 293 24.61 -38.05 -56.34
N PRO A 294 24.16 -39.13 -57.05
CA PRO A 294 22.86 -39.44 -57.69
C PRO A 294 22.34 -40.92 -57.62
N THR A 295 21.08 -41.12 -58.06
CA THR A 295 20.45 -42.29 -58.75
C THR A 295 20.50 -43.71 -58.16
N ARG A 296 19.33 -44.38 -58.02
CA ARG A 296 18.72 -45.30 -59.02
C ARG A 296 17.40 -45.92 -58.50
N ALA A 297 16.54 -46.26 -59.46
CA ALA A 297 15.17 -46.78 -59.41
C ALA A 297 14.99 -48.17 -58.74
N ASP A 298 13.78 -48.47 -58.23
CA ASP A 298 12.80 -49.35 -58.87
C ASP A 298 11.53 -49.56 -57.97
N SER A 299 10.38 -49.71 -58.63
CA SER A 299 9.02 -49.94 -58.10
C SER A 299 8.76 -51.46 -57.83
N PRO A 300 7.50 -51.95 -57.76
CA PRO A 300 6.39 -51.83 -56.79
C PRO A 300 6.14 -53.21 -56.08
N THR A 301 5.12 -53.49 -55.25
CA THR A 301 3.79 -54.04 -55.65
C THR A 301 3.04 -54.59 -54.40
N THR A 302 1.83 -54.05 -54.14
CA THR A 302 0.56 -54.65 -53.61
C THR A 302 0.41 -55.53 -52.34
N PRO A 303 -0.83 -55.58 -51.77
CA PRO A 303 -1.13 -55.94 -50.38
C PRO A 303 -1.88 -57.28 -50.20
N HIS A 304 -1.99 -57.76 -48.96
CA HIS A 304 -2.92 -58.84 -48.58
C HIS A 304 -3.72 -58.52 -47.30
N HIS A 305 -5.05 -58.59 -47.45
CA HIS A 305 -6.14 -58.69 -46.45
C HIS A 305 -6.19 -60.14 -45.83
N PRO A 306 -7.17 -60.56 -44.99
CA PRO A 306 -7.73 -60.01 -43.73
C PRO A 306 -8.08 -61.06 -42.61
N THR A 307 -8.32 -60.62 -41.35
CA THR A 307 -9.31 -61.14 -40.32
C THR A 307 -9.30 -62.61 -39.81
N PRO A 308 -10.00 -63.00 -38.69
CA PRO A 308 -10.30 -62.34 -37.40
C PRO A 308 -10.15 -63.34 -36.18
N PRO A 309 -10.97 -63.36 -35.10
CA PRO A 309 -10.48 -63.37 -33.70
C PRO A 309 -10.67 -64.72 -32.97
N HIS A 310 -10.09 -64.89 -31.77
CA HIS A 310 -10.63 -65.85 -30.81
C HIS A 310 -10.37 -65.46 -29.35
N GLN A 311 -11.43 -65.62 -28.56
CA GLN A 311 -11.58 -65.47 -27.12
C GLN A 311 -10.80 -66.53 -26.32
N ARG A 312 -10.28 -66.17 -25.16
CA ARG A 312 -10.77 -66.63 -23.83
C ARG A 312 -10.13 -65.81 -22.71
#